data_AF-F0NPR8-F1
#
_entry.id   AF-F0NPR8-F1
#
_cell.length_a   1.000
_cell.length_b   1.000
_cell.length_c   1.000
_cell.angle_alpha   90.00
_cell.angle_beta   90.00
_cell.angle_gamma   90.00
#
_symmetry.space_group_name_H-M   'P 1'
#
loop_
_entity.id
_entity.type
_entity.pdbx_description
1 polymer ?
#
loop_
_entity_poly.entity_id
_entity_poly.type
_entity_poly.pdbx_seq_one_letter_code
_entity_poly.pdbx_strand_id
1 'polypeptide(L)'
;MTLSDVILRYLLSEEPIIEINENEINAEEFKNVDEISIGIRVIIIGKNRRRRLVDLGLLQIIVKCGHLDFIRDYLDMKFTLRDIYAKYRAYTELEYLAINDECVKLINDLDLKYVLSRVKSASEKRSSSS
;
A
#
# COMPACT_ATOMS: atom_id res chain seq x y z
N MET A 1 19.46 0.32 -1.51
CA MET A 1 18.55 -0.53 -2.29
C MET A 1 17.46 0.38 -2.81
N THR A 2 17.05 0.20 -4.05
CA THR A 2 15.94 0.94 -4.68
C THR A 2 14.69 0.08 -4.73
N LEU A 3 13.53 0.69 -5.03
CA LEU A 3 12.28 -0.03 -5.28
C LEU A 3 12.44 -1.11 -6.35
N SER A 4 13.20 -0.82 -7.42
CA SER A 4 13.49 -1.79 -8.48
C SER A 4 14.30 -2.99 -7.97
N ASP A 5 15.27 -2.77 -7.09
CA ASP A 5 16.04 -3.86 -6.46
C ASP A 5 15.16 -4.73 -5.56
N VAL A 6 14.22 -4.11 -4.83
CA VAL A 6 13.26 -4.82 -3.97
C VAL A 6 12.32 -5.69 -4.80
N ILE A 7 11.79 -5.15 -5.91
CA ILE A 7 10.95 -5.91 -6.85
C ILE A 7 11.74 -7.09 -7.43
N LEU A 8 12.97 -6.86 -7.89
CA LEU A 8 13.81 -7.93 -8.43
C LEU A 8 14.08 -9.01 -7.37
N ARG A 9 14.40 -8.61 -6.14
CA ARG A 9 14.60 -9.55 -5.02
C ARG A 9 13.34 -10.36 -4.74
N TYR A 10 12.15 -9.76 -4.81
CA TYR A 10 10.89 -10.49 -4.67
C TYR A 10 10.70 -11.51 -5.80
N LEU A 11 10.94 -11.12 -7.06
CA LEU A 11 10.75 -12.00 -8.21
C LEU A 11 11.73 -13.18 -8.24
N LEU A 12 12.90 -13.02 -7.62
CA LEU A 12 13.91 -14.08 -7.48
C LEU A 12 13.75 -14.91 -6.18
N SER A 13 12.81 -14.54 -5.32
CA SER A 13 12.56 -15.21 -4.05
C SER A 13 11.61 -16.39 -4.24
N GLU A 14 11.86 -17.50 -3.54
CA GLU A 14 10.89 -18.60 -3.42
C GLU A 14 9.75 -18.27 -2.44
N GLU A 15 9.99 -17.33 -1.51
CA GLU A 15 9.02 -16.89 -0.52
C GLU A 15 7.98 -15.93 -1.12
N PRO A 16 6.69 -16.03 -0.71
CA PRO A 16 5.61 -15.17 -1.20
C PRO A 16 5.63 -13.75 -0.61
N ILE A 17 6.52 -13.49 0.35
CA ILE A 17 6.70 -12.21 1.03
C ILE A 17 8.17 -12.07 1.39
N ILE A 18 8.78 -10.93 1.08
CA ILE A 18 10.15 -10.62 1.52
C ILE A 18 10.18 -9.56 2.62
N GLU A 19 11.21 -9.60 3.46
CA GLU A 19 11.45 -8.58 4.47
C GLU A 19 12.45 -7.52 3.98
N ILE A 20 12.10 -6.25 4.21
CA ILE A 20 12.92 -5.07 3.88
C ILE A 20 12.96 -4.08 5.05
N ASN A 21 14.00 -3.26 5.13
CA ASN A 21 14.13 -2.19 6.12
C ASN A 21 13.41 -0.91 5.65
N GLU A 22 12.97 -0.07 6.59
CA GLU A 22 12.20 1.17 6.33
C GLU A 22 12.87 2.20 5.39
N ASN A 23 14.18 2.09 5.14
CA ASN A 23 14.92 3.01 4.25
C ASN A 23 15.23 2.40 2.87
N GLU A 24 14.73 1.19 2.57
CA GLU A 24 15.01 0.50 1.30
C GLU A 24 14.05 0.92 0.17
N ILE A 25 12.93 1.56 0.50
CA ILE A 25 11.99 2.14 -0.46
C ILE A 25 11.48 3.49 0.05
N ASN A 26 11.17 4.41 -0.86
CA ASN A 26 10.50 5.66 -0.56
C ASN A 26 9.40 5.98 -1.58
N ALA A 27 8.50 6.89 -1.21
CA ALA A 27 7.32 7.21 -2.02
C ALA A 27 7.64 7.76 -3.41
N GLU A 28 8.74 8.49 -3.57
CA GLU A 28 9.08 9.13 -4.86
C GLU A 28 9.53 8.10 -5.90
N GLU A 29 10.09 6.96 -5.47
CA GLU A 29 10.52 5.90 -6.37
C GLU A 29 9.36 5.30 -7.19
N PHE A 30 8.16 5.26 -6.61
CA PHE A 30 6.96 4.76 -7.30
C PHE A 30 6.54 5.59 -8.50
N LYS A 31 6.97 6.86 -8.60
CA LYS A 31 6.69 7.71 -9.77
C LYS A 31 7.49 7.29 -11.01
N ASN A 32 8.65 6.67 -10.80
CA ASN A 32 9.60 6.35 -11.86
C ASN A 32 9.49 4.90 -12.34
N VAL A 33 8.54 4.14 -11.79
CA VAL A 33 8.31 2.74 -12.15
C VAL A 33 7.02 2.64 -12.96
N ASP A 34 7.12 2.05 -14.16
CA ASP A 34 6.00 1.96 -15.10
C ASP A 34 4.87 1.06 -14.56
N GLU A 35 5.18 -0.15 -14.09
CA GLU A 35 4.18 -1.10 -13.59
C GLU A 35 4.77 -2.01 -12.50
N ILE A 36 3.97 -2.24 -11.45
CA ILE A 36 4.24 -3.16 -10.36
C ILE A 36 2.98 -4.02 -10.22
N SER A 37 3.14 -5.33 -10.42
CA SER A 37 2.03 -6.26 -10.30
C SER A 37 1.48 -6.29 -8.87
N ILE A 38 0.16 -6.35 -8.74
CA ILE A 38 -0.50 -6.63 -7.46
C ILE A 38 -0.04 -7.99 -6.95
N GLY A 39 0.14 -8.11 -5.63
CA GLY A 39 0.62 -9.33 -5.00
C GLY A 39 2.11 -9.34 -4.70
N ILE A 40 2.88 -8.36 -5.18
CA ILE A 40 4.27 -8.16 -4.75
C ILE A 40 4.26 -7.61 -3.32
N ARG A 41 4.39 -8.51 -2.35
CA ARG A 41 4.22 -8.22 -0.92
C ARG A 41 5.55 -8.15 -0.20
N VAL A 42 5.67 -7.14 0.65
CA VAL A 42 6.83 -6.93 1.51
C VAL A 42 6.41 -6.71 2.95
N ILE A 43 7.27 -7.09 3.88
CA ILE A 43 7.20 -6.64 5.28
C ILE A 43 8.28 -5.58 5.48
N ILE A 44 7.83 -4.35 5.74
CA ILE A 44 8.72 -3.25 6.11
C ILE A 44 9.02 -3.36 7.61
N ILE A 45 10.30 -3.36 7.95
CA ILE A 45 10.81 -3.40 9.32
C ILE A 45 11.35 -2.02 9.69
N GLY A 46 10.68 -1.35 10.62
CA GLY A 46 11.11 -0.08 11.19
C GLY A 46 12.16 -0.25 12.29
N LYS A 47 12.95 0.80 12.58
CA LYS A 47 13.97 0.81 13.66
C LYS A 47 13.44 0.38 15.04
N ASN A 48 12.16 0.62 15.33
CA ASN A 48 11.48 0.21 16.57
C ASN A 48 10.91 -1.21 16.53
N ARG A 49 11.33 -2.04 15.55
CA ARG A 49 10.81 -3.39 15.27
C ARG A 49 9.34 -3.44 14.88
N ARG A 50 8.72 -2.29 14.59
CA ARG A 50 7.38 -2.24 13.99
C ARG A 50 7.46 -2.88 12.61
N ARG A 51 6.46 -3.69 12.31
CA ARG A 51 6.34 -4.42 11.04
C ARG A 51 5.06 -3.98 10.34
N ARG A 52 5.13 -3.76 9.02
CA ARG A 52 3.98 -3.42 8.18
C ARG A 52 4.02 -4.29 6.93
N LEU A 53 2.99 -5.11 6.73
CA LEU A 53 2.78 -5.82 5.49
C LEU A 53 2.22 -4.82 4.47
N VAL A 54 2.80 -4.81 3.27
CA VAL A 54 2.48 -3.86 2.21
C VAL A 54 2.46 -4.58 0.87
N ASP A 55 1.45 -4.32 0.05
CA ASP A 55 1.41 -4.68 -1.36
C ASP A 55 1.91 -3.53 -2.24
N LEU A 56 3.05 -3.72 -2.91
CA LEU A 56 3.70 -2.68 -3.71
C LEU A 56 2.88 -2.32 -4.96
N GLY A 57 2.13 -3.27 -5.52
CA GLY A 57 1.26 -3.01 -6.67
C GLY A 57 0.10 -2.09 -6.28
N LEU A 58 -0.52 -2.32 -5.13
CA LEU A 58 -1.57 -1.43 -4.61
C LEU A 58 -1.03 -0.02 -4.33
N LEU A 59 0.17 0.11 -3.74
CA LEU A 59 0.81 1.42 -3.56
C LEU A 59 1.03 2.13 -4.90
N GLN A 60 1.46 1.41 -5.94
CA GLN A 60 1.65 2.00 -7.27
C GLN A 60 0.35 2.56 -7.86
N ILE A 61 -0.75 1.83 -7.74
CA ILE A 61 -2.07 2.30 -8.18
C ILE A 61 -2.43 3.61 -7.48
N ILE A 62 -2.24 3.67 -6.16
CA ILE A 62 -2.52 4.86 -5.35
C ILE A 62 -1.65 6.05 -5.78
N VAL A 63 -0.37 5.84 -6.09
CA VAL A 63 0.52 6.89 -6.64
C VAL A 63 0.03 7.37 -8.00
N LYS A 64 -0.37 6.46 -8.90
CA LYS A 64 -0.88 6.80 -10.24
C LYS A 64 -2.19 7.60 -10.18
N CYS A 65 -2.98 7.45 -9.12
CA CYS A 65 -4.13 8.32 -8.84
C CYS A 65 -3.76 9.73 -8.31
N GLY A 66 -2.48 10.00 -8.03
CA GLY A 66 -2.02 11.28 -7.47
C GLY A 66 -1.95 11.34 -5.94
N HIS A 67 -2.12 10.24 -5.21
CA HIS A 67 -2.16 10.23 -3.74
C HIS A 67 -0.78 9.94 -3.11
N LEU A 68 0.25 10.65 -3.56
CA LEU A 68 1.63 10.45 -3.09
C LEU A 68 1.82 10.71 -1.59
N ASP A 69 1.08 11.66 -1.03
CA ASP A 69 1.19 12.02 0.39
C ASP A 69 0.77 10.86 1.31
N PHE A 70 -0.24 10.08 0.92
CA PHE A 70 -0.59 8.86 1.66
C PHE A 70 0.57 7.88 1.67
N ILE A 71 1.23 7.67 0.53
CA ILE A 71 2.34 6.73 0.40
C ILE A 71 3.54 7.18 1.23
N ARG A 72 3.83 8.48 1.24
CA ARG A 72 4.91 9.05 2.06
C ARG A 72 4.69 8.76 3.54
N ASP A 73 3.50 9.04 4.04
CA ASP A 73 3.15 8.81 5.45
C ASP A 73 3.02 7.31 5.77
N TYR A 74 2.50 6.52 4.83
CA TYR A 74 2.29 5.08 4.98
C TYR A 74 3.58 4.27 4.89
N LEU A 75 4.64 4.79 4.27
CA LEU A 75 5.97 4.16 4.30
C LEU A 75 6.81 4.65 5.49
N ASP A 76 6.51 5.84 6.04
CA ASP A 76 7.19 6.32 7.25
C ASP A 76 6.72 5.55 8.49
N MET A 77 7.58 4.64 8.95
CA MET A 77 7.32 3.75 10.08
C MET A 77 7.31 4.47 11.43
N LYS A 78 7.57 5.79 11.49
CA LYS A 78 7.28 6.61 12.68
C LYS A 78 5.78 6.67 12.93
N PHE A 79 4.96 6.78 11.89
CA PHE A 79 3.50 6.80 12.02
C PHE A 79 2.96 5.41 12.33
N THR A 80 2.16 5.31 13.40
CA THR A 80 1.40 4.11 13.73
C THR A 80 0.24 3.95 12.76
N LEU A 81 -0.33 2.75 12.68
CA LEU A 81 -1.57 2.53 11.92
C LEU A 81 -2.75 3.38 12.46
N ARG A 82 -2.73 3.76 13.75
CA ARG A 82 -3.72 4.69 14.31
C ARG A 82 -3.53 6.10 13.77
N ASP A 83 -2.29 6.56 13.62
CA ASP A 83 -1.99 7.87 13.04
C ASP A 83 -2.41 7.93 11.57
N ILE A 84 -2.11 6.86 10.81
CA ILE A 84 -2.57 6.72 9.41
C ILE A 84 -4.10 6.76 9.34
N TYR A 85 -4.80 5.99 10.19
CA TYR A 85 -6.26 5.99 10.19
C TYR A 85 -6.85 7.35 10.60
N ALA A 86 -6.25 8.03 11.57
CA ALA A 86 -6.71 9.35 11.98
C ALA A 86 -6.62 10.37 10.83
N LYS A 87 -5.57 10.31 10.01
CA LYS A 87 -5.35 11.24 8.89
C LYS A 87 -6.11 10.83 7.61
N TYR A 88 -6.15 9.54 7.29
CA TYR A 88 -6.60 9.05 5.99
C TYR A 88 -7.85 8.17 6.04
N ARG A 89 -8.38 7.87 7.24
CA ARG A 89 -9.53 6.98 7.46
C ARG A 89 -9.36 5.56 6.90
N ALA A 90 -8.11 5.13 6.71
CA ALA A 90 -7.72 3.80 6.26
C ALA A 90 -6.54 3.28 7.07
N TYR A 91 -6.49 1.97 7.31
CA TYR A 91 -5.34 1.32 7.95
C TYR A 91 -4.38 0.71 6.95
N THR A 92 -4.83 0.36 5.75
CA THR A 92 -4.03 -0.31 4.73
C THR A 92 -4.17 0.39 3.39
N GLU A 93 -3.24 0.11 2.48
CA GLU A 93 -3.30 0.52 1.10
C GLU A 93 -4.58 0.01 0.39
N LEU A 94 -5.04 -1.20 0.71
CA LEU A 94 -6.28 -1.75 0.16
C LEU A 94 -7.52 -0.98 0.66
N GLU A 95 -7.57 -0.66 1.96
CA GLU A 95 -8.64 0.16 2.52
C GLU A 95 -8.62 1.57 1.93
N TYR A 96 -7.43 2.16 1.79
CA TYR A 96 -7.25 3.49 1.21
C TYR A 96 -7.75 3.51 -0.23
N LEU A 97 -7.36 2.52 -1.04
CA LEU A 97 -7.84 2.39 -2.41
C LEU A 97 -9.36 2.23 -2.48
N ALA A 98 -9.95 1.46 -1.56
CA ALA A 98 -11.38 1.18 -1.54
C ALA A 98 -12.26 2.41 -1.22
N ILE A 99 -11.76 3.35 -0.42
CA ILE A 99 -12.51 4.57 -0.06
C ILE A 99 -12.32 5.71 -1.07
N ASN A 100 -11.36 5.60 -1.99
CA ASN A 100 -11.09 6.62 -3.01
C ASN A 100 -11.73 6.24 -4.35
N ASP A 101 -13.00 6.61 -4.54
CA ASP A 101 -13.81 6.21 -5.71
C ASP A 101 -13.19 6.63 -7.06
N GLU A 102 -12.49 7.76 -7.10
CA GLU A 102 -11.79 8.21 -8.32
C GLU A 102 -10.67 7.26 -8.72
N CYS A 103 -9.92 6.70 -7.76
CA CYS A 103 -8.96 5.64 -8.05
C CYS A 103 -9.63 4.38 -8.59
N VAL A 104 -10.74 3.96 -7.97
CA VAL A 104 -11.42 2.70 -8.32
C VAL A 104 -11.90 2.71 -9.78
N LYS A 105 -12.29 3.88 -10.30
CA LYS A 105 -12.70 4.05 -11.70
C LYS A 105 -11.55 3.81 -12.68
N LEU A 106 -10.30 4.09 -12.30
CA LEU A 106 -9.11 3.94 -13.14
C LEU A 106 -8.58 2.49 -13.18
N ILE A 107 -9.05 1.63 -12.29
CA ILE A 107 -8.68 0.21 -12.25
C ILE A 107 -9.43 -0.54 -13.35
N ASN A 108 -8.75 -1.41 -14.09
CA ASN A 108 -9.40 -2.26 -15.10
C ASN A 108 -9.70 -3.68 -14.61
N ASP A 109 -8.99 -4.12 -13.58
CA ASP A 109 -9.17 -5.44 -12.97
C ASP A 109 -10.54 -5.56 -12.26
N LEU A 110 -11.37 -6.47 -12.74
CA LEU A 110 -12.72 -6.69 -12.23
C LEU A 110 -12.73 -7.39 -10.86
N ASP A 111 -11.77 -8.26 -10.61
CA ASP A 111 -11.65 -8.98 -9.34
C ASP A 111 -11.21 -8.02 -8.24
N LEU A 112 -10.24 -7.15 -8.54
CA LEU A 112 -9.85 -6.07 -7.63
C LEU A 112 -11.03 -5.14 -7.36
N LYS A 113 -11.79 -4.72 -8.38
CA LYS A 113 -12.99 -3.88 -8.18
C LYS A 113 -14.00 -4.56 -7.25
N TYR A 114 -14.23 -5.86 -7.42
CA TYR A 114 -15.11 -6.63 -6.55
C TYR A 114 -14.59 -6.59 -5.11
N VAL A 115 -13.30 -6.89 -4.88
CA VAL A 115 -12.67 -6.84 -3.56
C VAL A 115 -12.80 -5.46 -2.93
N LEU A 116 -12.50 -4.39 -3.67
CA LEU A 116 -12.57 -3.01 -3.18
C LEU A 116 -13.99 -2.64 -2.74
N SER A 117 -15.03 -3.07 -3.46
CA SER A 117 -16.41 -2.83 -3.05
C SER A 117 -16.74 -3.47 -1.69
N ARG A 118 -16.22 -4.69 -1.44
CA ARG A 118 -16.42 -5.40 -0.18
C ARG A 118 -15.65 -4.75 0.96
N VAL A 119 -14.42 -4.31 0.69
CA VAL A 119 -13.56 -3.61 1.66
C VAL A 119 -14.19 -2.27 2.04
N LYS A 120 -14.70 -1.49 1.08
CA LYS A 120 -15.38 -0.21 1.34
C LYS A 120 -16.55 -0.39 2.31
N SER A 121 -17.44 -1.34 2.03
CA SER A 121 -18.58 -1.64 2.92
C SER A 121 -18.15 -2.06 4.33
N ALA A 122 -17.02 -2.78 4.47
CA ALA A 122 -16.49 -3.15 5.78
C ALA A 122 -15.93 -1.93 6.53
N SER A 123 -15.21 -1.05 5.85
CA SER A 123 -14.66 0.20 6.40
C SER A 123 -15.74 1.17 6.88
N GLU A 124 -16.86 1.27 6.14
CA GLU A 124 -18.00 2.11 6.50
C GLU A 124 -18.69 1.61 7.79
N LYS A 125 -18.94 0.30 7.90
CA LYS A 125 -19.52 -0.31 9.10
C LYS A 125 -18.66 -0.11 10.36
N ARG A 126 -17.34 -0.11 10.21
CA ARG A 126 -16.42 0.18 11.32
C ARG A 126 -16.56 1.63 11.79
N SER A 127 -16.66 2.56 10.85
CA SER A 127 -16.80 3.99 11.15
C SER A 127 -18.13 4.34 11.79
N SER A 128 -19.20 3.58 11.51
CA SER A 128 -20.51 3.76 12.16
C SER A 128 -20.59 3.17 13.58
N SER A 129 -19.60 2.37 13.97
CA SER A 129 -19.55 1.67 15.27
C SER A 129 -18.58 2.33 16.26
N SER A 130 -17.95 3.44 15.87
CA SER A 130 -16.96 4.21 16.64
C SER A 130 -17.56 5.55 17.05
#